data_AF-A0A7Y5V2A7-F1
#
_entry.id   AF-A0A7Y5V2A7-F1
#
_cell.length_a   1.000
_cell.length_b   1.000
_cell.length_c   1.000
_cell.angle_alpha   90.00
_cell.angle_beta   90.00
_cell.angle_gamma   90.00
#
_symmetry.space_group_name_H-M   'P 1'
#
loop_
_entity.id
_entity.type
_entity.pdbx_description
1 polymer ?
#
loop_
_entity_poly.entity_id
_entity_poly.type
_entity_poly.pdbx_seq_one_letter_code
_entity_poly.pdbx_strand_id
1 'polypeptide(L)'
;MNAMLLVGHGTVRRQVMGDDVRRPSTAAEMAKMRALVRQALQEGAVGMSAGLEYEPGRWSTTGELVELAKELPGVHGVYISHERSEGSDPLWYVPSQDGPGPPTLLDAVRETIEVGERT
;
A
#
# COMPACT_ATOMS: atom_id res chain seq x y z
N MET A 1 -5.30 28.78 1.22
CA MET A 1 -5.35 27.39 0.73
C MET A 1 -5.43 26.49 1.95
N ASN A 2 -6.26 25.45 1.92
CA ASN A 2 -6.30 24.43 2.96
C ASN A 2 -5.61 23.17 2.44
N ALA A 3 -4.98 22.39 3.31
CA ALA A 3 -4.28 21.15 2.95
C ALA A 3 -4.69 20.01 3.88
N MET A 4 -4.89 18.83 3.30
CA MET A 4 -5.09 17.56 4.01
C MET A 4 -4.09 16.57 3.45
N LEU A 5 -3.30 15.95 4.32
CA LEU A 5 -2.16 15.13 3.92
C LEU A 5 -2.44 13.66 4.22
N LEU A 6 -1.89 12.77 3.39
CA LEU A 6 -1.95 11.32 3.56
C LEU A 6 -0.55 10.80 3.88
N VAL A 7 -0.47 9.73 4.67
CA VAL A 7 0.78 8.98 4.81
C VAL A 7 0.99 8.11 3.58
N GLY A 8 2.16 8.21 2.94
CA GLY A 8 2.47 7.42 1.75
C GLY A 8 3.00 6.04 2.10
N HIS A 9 2.32 4.97 1.66
CA HIS A 9 2.76 3.58 1.79
C HIS A 9 4.18 3.38 1.25
N GLY A 10 4.46 3.90 0.05
CA GLY A 10 5.79 3.78 -0.55
C GLY A 10 6.89 4.39 0.31
N THR A 11 6.64 5.56 0.89
CA THR A 11 7.57 6.25 1.81
C THR A 11 7.81 5.43 3.07
N VAL A 12 6.74 4.92 3.69
CA VAL A 12 6.82 4.06 4.88
C VAL A 12 7.64 2.81 4.60
N ARG A 13 7.38 2.15 3.46
CA ARG A 13 8.09 0.94 3.04
C ARG A 13 9.57 1.21 2.80
N ARG A 14 9.90 2.29 2.09
CA ARG A 14 11.28 2.73 1.83
C ARG A 14 12.02 3.05 3.13
N GLN A 15 11.36 3.71 4.09
CA GLN A 15 11.96 4.08 5.36
C GLN A 15 12.30 2.85 6.22
N VAL A 16 11.48 1.80 6.17
CA VAL A 16 11.69 0.58 6.97
C VAL A 16 12.63 -0.42 6.30
N MET A 17 12.50 -0.61 4.98
CA MET A 17 13.21 -1.66 4.23
C MET A 17 14.48 -1.16 3.52
N GLY A 18 14.68 0.16 3.42
CA GLY A 18 15.82 0.75 2.72
C GLY A 18 15.78 0.47 1.22
N ASP A 19 16.87 -0.06 0.66
CA ASP A 19 16.95 -0.46 -0.76
C ASP A 19 16.41 -1.88 -1.05
N ASP A 20 16.17 -2.67 -0.01
CA ASP A 20 15.69 -4.05 -0.12
C ASP A 20 14.15 -4.12 -0.25
N VAL A 21 13.61 -3.34 -1.18
CA VAL A 21 12.17 -3.18 -1.39
C VAL A 21 11.57 -4.21 -2.34
N ARG A 22 12.40 -4.98 -3.05
CA ARG A 22 12.00 -5.93 -4.11
C ARG A 22 11.58 -7.30 -3.59
N ARG A 23 10.89 -7.31 -2.45
CA ARG A 23 10.37 -8.52 -1.78
C ARG A 23 9.22 -8.14 -0.84
N PRO A 24 8.39 -9.11 -0.40
CA PRO A 24 7.48 -8.90 0.71
C PRO A 24 8.20 -8.41 1.98
N SER A 25 7.51 -7.61 2.79
CA SER A 25 8.01 -7.21 4.10
C SER A 25 7.99 -8.40 5.07
N THR A 26 8.98 -8.45 5.95
CA THR A 26 9.01 -9.40 7.07
C THR A 26 8.04 -8.97 8.16
N ALA A 27 7.68 -9.87 9.09
CA ALA A 27 6.83 -9.54 10.22
C ALA A 27 7.37 -8.39 11.08
N ALA A 28 8.70 -8.30 11.26
CA ALA A 28 9.34 -7.24 12.01
C ALA A 28 9.28 -5.88 11.29
N GLU A 29 9.44 -5.88 9.96
CA GLU A 29 9.29 -4.68 9.14
C GLU A 29 7.82 -4.23 9.11
N MET A 30 6.88 -5.16 8.98
CA MET A 30 5.45 -4.89 9.06
C MET A 30 5.07 -4.17 10.36
N ALA A 31 5.57 -4.65 11.50
CA ALA A 31 5.32 -4.01 12.79
C ALA A 31 5.83 -2.56 12.84
N LYS A 32 7.01 -2.29 12.27
CA LYS A 32 7.57 -0.94 12.16
C LYS A 32 6.76 -0.05 11.23
N MET A 33 6.33 -0.58 10.07
CA MET A 33 5.52 0.18 9.12
C MET A 33 4.17 0.57 9.72
N ARG A 34 3.50 -0.33 10.45
CA ARG A 34 2.25 -0.02 11.18
C ARG A 34 2.45 1.08 12.22
N ALA A 35 3.57 1.05 12.95
CA ALA A 35 3.89 2.10 13.93
C ALA A 35 4.06 3.47 13.26
N LEU A 36 4.74 3.53 12.10
CA LEU A 36 4.90 4.77 11.34
C LEU A 36 3.57 5.30 10.78
N VAL A 37 2.71 4.42 10.24
CA VAL A 37 1.36 4.81 9.80
C VAL A 37 0.58 5.37 10.97
N ARG A 38 0.53 4.66 12.11
CA ARG A 38 -0.16 5.14 13.31
C ARG A 38 0.35 6.49 13.79
N GLN A 39 1.67 6.66 13.81
CA GLN A 39 2.29 7.93 14.18
C GLN A 39 1.85 9.05 13.23
N ALA A 40 1.88 8.83 11.92
CA ALA A 40 1.47 9.84 10.95
C ALA A 40 -0.02 10.23 11.10
N LEU A 41 -0.90 9.29 11.41
CA LEU A 41 -2.31 9.59 11.70
C LEU A 41 -2.46 10.41 12.98
N GLN A 42 -1.69 10.11 14.02
CA GLN A 42 -1.64 10.92 15.26
C GLN A 42 -1.11 12.33 15.03
N GLU A 43 -0.20 12.50 14.05
CA GLU A 43 0.35 13.79 13.63
C GLU A 43 -0.57 14.56 12.67
N GLY A 44 -1.73 14.00 12.30
CA GLY A 44 -2.78 14.69 11.55
C GLY A 44 -2.93 14.26 10.08
N ALA A 45 -2.29 13.16 9.65
CA ALA A 45 -2.61 12.56 8.36
C ALA A 45 -4.06 12.05 8.36
N VAL A 46 -4.80 12.32 7.29
CA VAL A 46 -6.23 12.00 7.17
C VAL A 46 -6.50 10.63 6.55
N GLY A 47 -5.45 9.83 6.34
CA GLY A 47 -5.53 8.59 5.59
C GLY A 47 -4.18 8.13 5.09
N MET A 48 -4.20 7.08 4.26
CA MET A 48 -3.02 6.51 3.61
C MET A 48 -3.20 6.48 2.09
N SER A 49 -2.12 6.80 1.36
CA SER A 49 -2.04 6.59 -0.08
C SER A 49 -1.10 5.44 -0.43
N ALA A 50 -1.39 4.72 -1.51
CA ALA A 50 -0.57 3.65 -2.07
C ALA A 50 -0.26 3.90 -3.55
N GLY A 51 0.93 3.49 -3.98
CA GLY A 51 1.35 3.53 -5.38
C GLY A 51 1.86 2.16 -5.77
N LEU A 52 0.93 1.27 -6.16
CA LEU A 52 1.20 -0.15 -6.39
C LEU A 52 1.78 -0.40 -7.79
N GLU A 53 1.65 0.58 -8.68
CA GLU A 53 2.29 0.58 -9.99
C GLU A 53 3.82 0.67 -9.88
N TYR A 54 4.34 1.35 -8.85
CA TYR A 54 5.75 1.78 -8.78
C TYR A 54 6.53 1.11 -7.65
N GLU A 55 7.86 1.12 -7.76
CA GLU A 55 8.70 0.84 -6.59
C GLU A 55 8.55 1.98 -5.55
N PRO A 56 8.44 1.66 -4.26
CA PRO A 56 8.57 0.33 -3.66
C PRO A 56 7.26 -0.46 -3.50
N GLY A 57 6.10 0.17 -3.75
CA GLY A 57 4.78 -0.42 -3.51
C GLY A 57 4.46 -1.65 -4.37
N ARG A 58 5.00 -1.74 -5.58
CA ARG A 58 4.85 -2.86 -6.52
C ARG A 58 5.13 -4.25 -5.91
N TRP A 59 6.01 -4.31 -4.92
CA TRP A 59 6.42 -5.57 -4.27
C TRP A 59 5.65 -5.86 -2.97
N SER A 60 4.65 -5.05 -2.64
CA SER A 60 3.73 -5.33 -1.54
C SER A 60 2.73 -6.42 -1.90
N THR A 61 2.33 -7.18 -0.89
CA THR A 61 1.21 -8.10 -0.97
C THR A 61 -0.07 -7.37 -0.55
N THR A 62 -1.22 -7.89 -0.98
CA THR A 62 -2.53 -7.40 -0.53
C THR A 62 -2.67 -7.50 1.00
N GLY A 63 -2.12 -8.56 1.60
CA GLY A 63 -2.09 -8.74 3.06
C GLY A 63 -1.34 -7.60 3.78
N GLU A 64 -0.24 -7.11 3.22
CA GLU A 64 0.46 -5.95 3.80
C GLU A 64 -0.40 -4.69 3.76
N LEU A 65 -1.08 -4.43 2.63
CA LEU A 65 -1.94 -3.26 2.47
C LEU A 65 -3.08 -3.29 3.48
N VAL A 66 -3.71 -4.45 3.67
CA VAL A 66 -4.73 -4.68 4.70
C VAL A 66 -4.19 -4.39 6.10
N GLU A 67 -3.02 -4.92 6.46
CA GLU A 67 -2.47 -4.73 7.81
C GLU A 67 -2.12 -3.28 8.14
N LEU A 68 -1.74 -2.47 7.14
CA LEU A 68 -1.54 -1.04 7.29
C LEU A 68 -2.86 -0.26 7.31
N ALA A 69 -3.79 -0.60 6.42
CA ALA A 69 -5.08 0.08 6.32
C ALA A 69 -5.95 -0.10 7.57
N LYS A 70 -5.75 -1.18 8.35
CA LYS A 70 -6.37 -1.38 9.67
C LYS A 70 -6.06 -0.29 10.71
N GLU A 71 -5.06 0.57 10.48
CA GLU A 71 -4.77 1.70 11.36
C GLU A 71 -5.70 2.91 11.12
N LEU A 72 -6.36 2.97 9.95
CA LEU A 72 -7.15 4.12 9.49
C LEU A 72 -8.51 4.34 10.19
N PRO A 73 -9.28 3.30 10.60
CA PRO A 73 -10.64 3.48 11.11
C PRO A 73 -10.72 4.39 12.34
N GLY A 74 -9.71 4.37 13.21
CA GLY A 74 -9.68 5.18 14.44
C GLY A 74 -9.67 6.70 14.20
N VAL A 75 -9.35 7.15 12.99
CA VAL A 75 -9.40 8.56 12.58
C VAL A 75 -10.40 8.83 11.46
N HIS A 76 -11.28 7.86 11.15
CA HIS A 76 -12.14 7.89 9.97
C HIS A 76 -11.36 8.15 8.67
N GLY A 77 -10.14 7.59 8.60
CA GLY A 77 -9.21 7.87 7.52
C GLY A 77 -9.57 7.17 6.23
N VAL A 78 -9.10 7.71 5.10
CA VAL A 78 -9.31 7.13 3.77
C VAL A 78 -8.10 6.34 3.29
N TYR A 79 -8.35 5.26 2.55
CA TYR A 79 -7.34 4.56 1.75
C TYR A 79 -7.50 4.96 0.30
N ILE A 80 -6.41 5.40 -0.34
CA ILE A 80 -6.39 5.79 -1.75
C ILE A 80 -5.27 5.04 -2.45
N SER A 81 -5.57 4.39 -3.57
CA SER A 81 -4.59 3.61 -4.33
C SER A 81 -4.43 4.18 -5.73
N HIS A 82 -3.19 4.45 -6.12
CA HIS A 82 -2.80 4.32 -7.52
C HIS A 82 -2.55 2.82 -7.73
N GLU A 83 -3.46 2.23 -8.49
CA GLU A 83 -3.65 0.78 -8.56
C GLU A 83 -2.45 0.04 -9.16
N ARG A 84 -2.43 -1.27 -8.98
CA ARG A 84 -1.33 -2.14 -9.43
C ARG A 84 -1.26 -2.25 -10.96
N SER A 85 -2.39 -2.04 -11.63
CA SER A 85 -2.54 -2.07 -13.07
C SER A 85 -3.76 -1.25 -13.46
N GLU A 86 -3.64 -0.41 -14.49
CA GLU A 86 -4.75 0.40 -15.01
C GLU A 86 -5.15 0.00 -16.45
N GLY A 87 -4.51 -1.05 -16.98
CA GLY A 87 -4.72 -1.52 -18.35
C GLY A 87 -5.07 -3.00 -18.43
N SER A 88 -5.25 -3.49 -19.66
CA SER A 88 -5.38 -4.92 -19.94
C SER A 88 -4.10 -5.69 -19.57
N ASP A 89 -2.94 -5.05 -19.78
CA ASP A 89 -1.62 -5.52 -19.39
C ASP A 89 -0.78 -4.33 -18.87
N PRO A 90 0.02 -4.48 -17.81
CA PRO A 90 0.87 -3.40 -17.27
C PRO A 90 2.10 -3.18 -18.17
N LEU A 91 2.42 -1.91 -18.46
CA LEU A 91 3.51 -1.53 -19.38
C LEU A 91 4.93 -1.86 -18.88
N TRP A 92 5.11 -2.32 -17.63
CA TRP A 92 6.42 -2.39 -16.93
C TRP A 92 6.70 -3.71 -16.19
N TYR A 93 6.02 -4.80 -16.59
CA TYR A 93 6.04 -6.15 -16.01
C TYR A 93 7.28 -6.59 -15.19
N VAL A 94 7.16 -6.62 -13.84
CA VAL A 94 7.39 -7.75 -12.89
C VAL A 94 6.83 -7.38 -11.49
N PRO A 95 5.82 -8.07 -10.91
CA PRO A 95 5.46 -7.93 -9.49
C PRO A 95 5.84 -9.16 -8.64
N SER A 96 5.87 -8.99 -7.32
CA SER A 96 5.95 -10.06 -6.31
C SER A 96 4.91 -11.15 -6.63
N GLN A 97 5.35 -12.35 -7.00
CA GLN A 97 4.46 -13.36 -7.55
C GLN A 97 3.82 -14.23 -6.47
N ASP A 98 2.49 -14.11 -6.35
CA ASP A 98 1.58 -15.19 -5.97
C ASP A 98 0.53 -15.33 -7.10
N GLY A 99 0.90 -15.88 -8.28
CA GLY A 99 -0.06 -16.11 -9.39
C GLY A 99 0.55 -16.10 -10.80
N PRO A 100 -0.15 -16.63 -11.84
CA PRO A 100 0.47 -17.06 -13.10
C PRO A 100 0.55 -15.98 -14.20
N GLY A 101 0.62 -14.68 -13.88
CA GLY A 101 0.69 -13.62 -14.90
C GLY A 101 0.67 -12.18 -14.38
N PRO A 102 0.76 -11.17 -15.28
CA PRO A 102 0.62 -9.77 -14.91
C PRO A 102 -0.78 -9.47 -14.32
N PRO A 103 -0.89 -8.57 -13.32
CA PRO A 103 -2.18 -8.13 -12.83
C PRO A 103 -2.90 -7.29 -13.89
N THR A 104 -4.21 -7.51 -14.04
CA THR A 104 -5.09 -6.69 -14.88
C THR A 104 -5.71 -5.55 -14.08
N LEU A 105 -6.33 -4.58 -14.76
CA LEU A 105 -7.20 -3.58 -14.11
C LEU A 105 -8.27 -4.22 -13.21
N LEU A 106 -8.88 -5.33 -13.64
CA LEU A 106 -9.91 -6.00 -12.84
C LEU A 106 -9.34 -6.61 -11.56
N ASP A 107 -8.12 -7.15 -11.61
CA ASP A 107 -7.45 -7.68 -10.42
C ASP A 107 -7.08 -6.55 -9.46
N ALA A 108 -6.67 -5.39 -9.98
CA ALA A 108 -6.30 -4.24 -9.16
C ALA A 108 -7.51 -3.61 -8.46
N VAL A 109 -8.64 -3.46 -9.17
CA VAL A 109 -9.91 -3.02 -8.56
C VAL A 109 -10.37 -4.00 -7.48
N ARG A 110 -10.24 -5.31 -7.73
CA ARG A 110 -10.56 -6.35 -6.72
C ARG A 110 -9.64 -6.26 -5.51
N GLU A 111 -8.35 -5.99 -5.70
CA GLU A 111 -7.41 -5.77 -4.60
C GLU A 111 -7.85 -4.57 -3.73
N THR A 112 -8.26 -3.46 -4.35
CA THR A 112 -8.78 -2.28 -3.63
C THR A 112 -10.06 -2.62 -2.83
N ILE A 113 -10.98 -3.39 -3.42
CA ILE A 113 -12.20 -3.86 -2.72
C ILE A 113 -11.83 -4.76 -1.55
N GLU A 114 -10.94 -5.74 -1.76
CA GLU A 114 -10.49 -6.66 -0.72
C GLU A 114 -9.84 -5.92 0.46
N VAL A 115 -9.05 -4.88 0.18
CA VAL A 115 -8.48 -4.03 1.24
C VAL A 115 -9.61 -3.41 2.06
N GLY A 116 -10.60 -2.81 1.42
CA GLY A 116 -11.74 -2.18 2.11
C GLY A 116 -12.64 -3.15 2.88
N GLU A 117 -12.82 -4.39 2.40
CA GLU A 117 -13.63 -5.41 3.08
C GLU A 117 -12.96 -5.99 4.33
N ARG A 118 -11.63 -5.91 4.42
CA ARG A 118 -10.82 -6.54 5.48
C ARG A 118 -10.28 -5.58 6.55
N THR A 119 -10.66 -4.30 6.49
CA THR A 119 -10.15 -3.23 7.36
C THR A 119 -11.29 -2.50 8.06
#